data_AF-A0A661JUN8-F1
#
_entry.id   AF-A0A661JUN8-F1
#
_cell.length_a   1.000
_cell.length_b   1.000
_cell.length_c   1.000
_cell.angle_alpha   90.00
_cell.angle_beta   90.00
_cell.angle_gamma   90.00
#
_symmetry.space_group_name_H-M   'P 1'
#
loop_
_entity.id
_entity.type
_entity.pdbx_description
1 polymer ?
#
loop_
_entity_poly.entity_id
_entity_poly.type
_entity_poly.pdbx_seq_one_letter_code
_entity_poly.pdbx_strand_id
1 'polypeptide(L)'
;MDIYVARQPIFDRRLRVYGYEILYRMKEDDQYCMRTGDAASLSVIKNTVLVIGAEKIAGGKKAFINFTRNLILDNTAYLLPKDLTVIEILEDVRIDDQVLSRCKEIKKKGYTLALDDFVLNGNRHNPLLNLVDIIKVDYRATTNAEREEIVRHFKDTSIRLLAEKTETIEEFKEAKKLGFSYFQGYFFSKPIVIARKDIPVSRINYLRILQELANEHIRIRKLREILETDPSLTYKLLKYINSSFFSLRYEVTSI
;
A
#
# COMPACT_ATOMS: atom_id res chain seq x y z
N MET A 1 13.32 2.45 17.68
CA MET A 1 11.88 2.79 17.72
C MET A 1 11.14 1.54 17.29
N ASP A 2 10.13 1.11 18.06
CA ASP A 2 9.34 -0.05 17.66
C ASP A 2 8.41 0.34 16.51
N ILE A 3 8.36 -0.49 15.48
CA ILE A 3 7.51 -0.30 14.31
C ILE A 3 6.28 -1.17 14.47
N TYR A 4 5.12 -0.54 14.35
CA TYR A 4 3.83 -1.21 14.36
C TYR A 4 3.20 -1.06 12.98
N VAL A 5 2.87 -2.18 12.35
CA VAL A 5 2.05 -2.19 11.14
C VAL A 5 0.89 -3.12 11.44
N ALA A 6 -0.34 -2.66 11.23
CA ALA A 6 -1.48 -3.56 11.27
C ALA A 6 -1.70 -4.13 9.87
N ARG A 7 -2.17 -5.37 9.82
CA ARG A 7 -2.69 -5.95 8.58
C ARG A 7 -4.10 -6.45 8.79
N GLN A 8 -4.97 -6.24 7.81
CA GLN A 8 -6.32 -6.79 7.81
C GLN A 8 -6.51 -7.69 6.59
N PRO A 9 -6.97 -8.94 6.77
CA PRO A 9 -7.13 -9.87 5.66
C PRO A 9 -8.32 -9.49 4.76
N ILE A 10 -8.10 -9.67 3.45
CA ILE A 10 -9.10 -9.58 2.40
C ILE A 10 -9.33 -10.99 1.85
N PHE A 11 -10.59 -11.42 1.79
CA PHE A 11 -10.98 -12.77 1.39
C PHE A 11 -11.61 -12.81 0.00
N ASP A 12 -11.45 -13.93 -0.70
CA ASP A 12 -12.21 -14.24 -1.92
C ASP A 12 -13.57 -14.89 -1.60
N ARG A 13 -14.37 -15.16 -2.65
CA ARG A 13 -15.69 -15.83 -2.53
C ARG A 13 -15.66 -17.22 -1.90
N ARG A 14 -14.47 -17.84 -1.78
CA ARG A 14 -14.23 -19.17 -1.17
C ARG A 14 -13.63 -19.05 0.24
N LEU A 15 -13.61 -17.86 0.84
CA LEU A 15 -13.02 -17.59 2.16
C LEU A 15 -11.51 -17.88 2.22
N ARG A 16 -10.82 -17.79 1.09
CA ARG A 16 -9.36 -17.86 1.05
C ARG A 16 -8.80 -16.44 1.08
N VAL A 17 -7.70 -16.24 1.82
CA VAL A 17 -7.02 -14.95 1.86
C VAL A 17 -6.49 -14.60 0.48
N TYR A 18 -7.02 -13.52 -0.10
CA TYR A 18 -6.57 -12.92 -1.35
C TYR A 18 -5.37 -11.99 -1.12
N GLY A 19 -5.44 -11.20 -0.05
CA GLY A 19 -4.43 -10.22 0.30
C GLY A 19 -4.64 -9.67 1.70
N TYR A 20 -3.86 -8.66 2.04
CA TYR A 20 -3.97 -7.91 3.27
C TYR A 20 -3.91 -6.43 2.98
N GLU A 21 -4.83 -5.66 3.55
CA GLU A 21 -4.68 -4.21 3.70
C GLU A 21 -3.64 -3.93 4.78
N ILE A 22 -2.68 -3.07 4.45
CA ILE A 22 -1.56 -2.73 5.32
C ILE A 22 -1.81 -1.35 5.90
N LEU A 23 -2.12 -1.33 7.19
CA LEU A 23 -2.53 -0.16 7.92
C LEU A 23 -1.39 0.35 8.80
N TYR A 24 -1.19 1.66 8.78
CA TYR A 24 -0.30 2.30 9.72
C TYR A 24 -0.84 2.19 11.15
N ARG A 25 -0.01 1.78 12.10
CA ARG A 25 -0.31 1.90 13.54
C ARG A 25 0.92 2.46 14.25
N MET A 26 0.70 3.28 15.26
CA MET A 26 1.75 3.69 16.19
C MET A 26 1.23 3.63 17.63
N LYS A 27 2.17 3.61 18.58
CA LYS A 27 1.89 3.80 20.00
C LYS A 27 1.47 5.26 20.23
N GLU A 28 0.60 5.49 21.20
CA GLU A 28 -0.29 6.66 21.39
C GLU A 28 0.32 8.09 21.42
N ASP A 29 1.63 8.30 21.19
CA ASP A 29 2.32 9.54 21.56
C ASP A 29 2.87 10.38 20.38
N ASP A 30 2.54 10.06 19.12
CA ASP A 30 3.08 10.75 17.93
C ASP A 30 1.96 11.40 17.08
N GLN A 31 1.40 12.51 17.60
CA GLN A 31 0.26 13.23 17.00
C GLN A 31 0.55 13.86 15.62
N TYR A 32 1.80 13.95 15.18
CA TYR A 32 2.18 14.59 13.92
C TYR A 32 1.79 13.76 12.67
N CYS A 33 1.93 12.43 12.73
CA CYS A 33 1.60 11.55 11.61
C CYS A 33 0.08 11.37 11.40
N MET A 34 -0.75 11.57 12.42
CA MET A 34 -2.21 11.59 12.26
C MET A 34 -2.70 12.81 11.45
N ARG A 35 -1.89 13.87 11.34
CA ARG A 35 -2.29 15.11 10.67
C ARG A 35 -2.04 15.11 9.16
N THR A 36 -1.26 14.17 8.62
CA THR A 36 -0.97 14.09 7.18
C THR A 36 -1.03 12.64 6.69
N GLY A 37 -1.95 12.33 5.77
CA GLY A 37 -2.08 10.99 5.18
C GLY A 37 -0.81 10.51 4.46
N ASP A 38 0.00 11.46 3.97
CA ASP A 38 1.30 11.18 3.34
C ASP A 38 2.29 10.54 4.32
N ALA A 39 2.42 11.08 5.54
CA ALA A 39 3.37 10.57 6.52
C ALA A 39 3.02 9.14 6.97
N ALA A 40 1.72 8.86 7.13
CA ALA A 40 1.23 7.51 7.45
C ALA A 40 1.54 6.53 6.31
N SER A 41 1.23 6.90 5.07
CA SER A 41 1.41 6.05 3.89
C SER A 41 2.89 5.83 3.56
N LEU A 42 3.74 6.87 3.64
CA LEU A 42 5.20 6.75 3.52
C LEU A 42 5.77 5.85 4.61
N SER A 43 5.26 5.95 5.83
CA SER A 43 5.71 5.08 6.93
C SER A 43 5.31 3.63 6.67
N VAL A 44 4.09 3.37 6.17
CA VAL A 44 3.68 2.02 5.74
C VAL A 44 4.62 1.50 4.68
N ILE A 45 4.93 2.29 3.65
CA ILE A 45 5.83 1.88 2.56
C ILE A 45 7.24 1.62 3.10
N LYS A 46 7.81 2.56 3.87
CA LYS A 46 9.12 2.41 4.51
C LYS A 46 9.19 1.14 5.36
N ASN A 47 8.18 0.90 6.19
CA ASN A 47 8.15 -0.24 7.11
C ASN A 47 7.89 -1.56 6.36
N THR A 48 7.05 -1.53 5.33
CA THR A 48 6.74 -2.68 4.47
C THR A 48 7.92 -3.08 3.61
N VAL A 49 8.59 -2.13 2.97
CA VAL A 49 9.72 -2.38 2.08
C VAL A 49 11.00 -2.64 2.86
N LEU A 50 11.39 -1.76 3.79
CA LEU A 50 12.72 -1.78 4.39
C LEU A 50 12.80 -2.63 5.66
N VAL A 51 11.74 -2.69 6.47
CA VAL A 51 11.84 -3.24 7.83
C VAL A 51 11.27 -4.65 7.95
N ILE A 52 10.12 -4.92 7.33
CA ILE A 52 9.47 -6.23 7.48
C ILE A 52 9.60 -7.04 6.18
N GLY A 53 9.50 -6.40 5.01
CA GLY A 53 9.46 -7.04 3.70
C GLY A 53 8.01 -7.37 3.30
N ALA A 54 7.58 -6.97 2.11
CA ALA A 54 6.20 -7.14 1.63
C ALA A 54 5.72 -8.59 1.70
N GLU A 55 6.59 -9.54 1.33
CA GLU A 55 6.30 -10.98 1.43
C GLU A 55 6.05 -11.45 2.86
N LYS A 56 6.75 -10.89 3.85
CA LYS A 56 6.59 -11.28 5.26
C LYS A 56 5.35 -10.65 5.88
N ILE A 57 4.97 -9.42 5.50
CA ILE A 57 3.74 -8.78 5.98
C ILE A 57 2.52 -9.49 5.39
N ALA A 58 2.51 -9.71 4.08
CA ALA A 58 1.37 -10.28 3.39
C ALA A 58 1.42 -11.81 3.29
N GLY A 59 2.46 -12.48 3.82
CA GLY A 59 2.61 -13.94 3.73
C GLY A 59 2.66 -14.44 2.28
N GLY A 60 3.33 -13.71 1.39
CA GLY A 60 3.35 -13.98 -0.06
C GLY A 60 2.02 -13.69 -0.79
N LYS A 61 1.05 -13.05 -0.12
CA LYS A 61 -0.19 -12.54 -0.74
C LYS A 61 -0.03 -11.09 -1.15
N LYS A 62 -1.07 -10.51 -1.76
CA LYS A 62 -1.10 -9.10 -2.14
C LYS A 62 -1.18 -8.19 -0.90
N ALA A 63 -0.42 -7.12 -0.91
CA ALA A 63 -0.45 -6.02 0.04
C ALA A 63 -1.20 -4.84 -0.59
N PHE A 64 -2.34 -4.50 -0.02
CA PHE A 64 -3.14 -3.33 -0.33
C PHE A 64 -2.59 -2.16 0.51
N ILE A 65 -2.19 -1.09 -0.17
CA ILE A 65 -1.50 0.05 0.44
C ILE A 65 -2.19 1.33 -0.01
N ASN A 66 -2.56 2.15 0.97
CA ASN A 66 -3.16 3.47 0.75
C ASN A 66 -2.17 4.43 0.11
N PHE A 67 -2.62 5.09 -0.95
CA PHE A 67 -1.87 6.05 -1.73
C PHE A 67 -2.62 7.37 -1.78
N THR A 68 -2.00 8.38 -1.18
CA THR A 68 -2.41 9.77 -1.31
C THR A 68 -1.99 10.33 -2.68
N ARG A 69 -2.48 11.52 -2.99
CA ARG A 69 -2.11 12.27 -4.20
C ARG A 69 -0.59 12.38 -4.36
N ASN A 70 0.12 12.79 -3.31
CA ASN A 70 1.56 13.05 -3.40
C ASN A 70 2.33 11.76 -3.70
N LEU A 71 1.94 10.63 -3.11
CA LEU A 71 2.58 9.34 -3.38
C LEU A 71 2.39 8.84 -4.81
N ILE A 72 1.24 9.12 -5.41
CA ILE A 72 0.95 8.84 -6.81
C ILE A 72 1.86 9.68 -7.72
N LEU A 73 2.04 10.96 -7.40
CA LEU A 73 2.84 11.89 -8.19
C LEU A 73 4.36 11.64 -8.07
N ASP A 74 4.83 11.23 -6.89
CA ASP A 74 6.24 11.01 -6.56
C ASP A 74 6.79 9.66 -7.06
N ASN A 75 6.01 8.90 -7.83
CA ASN A 75 6.38 7.56 -8.32
C ASN A 75 6.70 6.55 -7.19
N THR A 76 6.14 6.77 -6.00
CA THR A 76 6.42 5.93 -4.82
C THR A 76 5.97 4.48 -5.03
N ALA A 77 4.95 4.27 -5.86
CA ALA A 77 4.48 2.94 -6.25
C ALA A 77 5.60 2.08 -6.82
N TYR A 78 6.56 2.68 -7.53
CA TYR A 78 7.65 1.94 -8.15
C TYR A 78 8.55 1.29 -7.13
N LEU A 79 8.68 1.82 -5.91
CA LEU A 79 9.49 1.23 -4.83
C LEU A 79 8.92 -0.11 -4.32
N LEU A 80 7.72 -0.48 -4.74
CA LEU A 80 6.98 -1.65 -4.30
C LEU A 80 6.93 -2.73 -5.38
N PRO A 81 6.92 -4.03 -5.01
CA PRO A 81 6.79 -5.10 -5.98
C PRO A 81 5.40 -5.15 -6.62
N LYS A 82 5.32 -4.83 -7.91
CA LYS A 82 4.06 -4.79 -8.68
C LYS A 82 3.16 -6.02 -8.54
N ASP A 83 3.73 -7.22 -8.45
CA ASP A 83 2.96 -8.46 -8.43
C ASP A 83 2.31 -8.71 -7.05
N LEU A 84 2.94 -8.17 -6.00
CA LEU A 84 2.52 -8.30 -4.62
C LEU A 84 1.85 -7.04 -4.08
N THR A 85 1.72 -5.97 -4.85
CA THR A 85 1.17 -4.70 -4.38
C THR A 85 -0.08 -4.29 -5.14
N VAL A 86 -1.10 -3.89 -4.39
CA VAL A 86 -2.29 -3.20 -4.89
C VAL A 86 -2.21 -1.76 -4.37
N ILE A 87 -2.29 -0.81 -5.29
CA ILE A 87 -2.26 0.62 -4.98
C ILE A 87 -3.70 1.06 -4.75
N GLU A 88 -4.04 1.43 -3.52
CA GLU A 88 -5.37 1.93 -3.14
C GLU A 88 -5.38 3.44 -3.22
N ILE A 89 -6.09 3.98 -4.21
CA ILE A 89 -6.29 5.41 -4.38
C ILE A 89 -7.42 5.82 -3.44
N LEU A 90 -7.12 6.72 -2.51
CA LEU A 90 -8.09 7.22 -1.53
C LEU A 90 -9.17 8.09 -2.21
N GLU A 91 -10.35 8.12 -1.62
CA GLU A 91 -11.53 8.85 -2.10
C GLU A 91 -11.36 10.37 -2.09
N ASP A 92 -10.52 10.89 -1.20
CA ASP A 92 -10.22 12.31 -1.05
C ASP A 92 -9.18 12.84 -2.07
N VAL A 93 -8.60 11.95 -2.87
CA VAL A 93 -7.62 12.31 -3.90
C VAL A 93 -8.32 13.09 -5.01
N ARG A 94 -8.02 14.39 -5.10
CA ARG A 94 -8.44 15.22 -6.23
C ARG A 94 -7.87 14.68 -7.55
N ILE A 95 -8.75 14.33 -8.46
CA ILE A 95 -8.38 13.81 -9.79
C ILE A 95 -8.22 14.97 -10.78
N ASP A 96 -7.01 15.10 -11.31
CA ASP A 96 -6.67 15.99 -12.42
C ASP A 96 -5.80 15.23 -13.44
N ASP A 97 -5.44 15.91 -14.54
CA ASP A 97 -4.69 15.29 -15.63
C ASP A 97 -3.35 14.70 -15.17
N GLN A 98 -2.72 15.31 -14.16
CA GLN A 98 -1.45 14.82 -13.60
C GLN A 98 -1.66 13.47 -12.88
N VAL A 99 -2.61 13.40 -11.95
CA VAL A 99 -2.92 12.15 -11.23
C VAL A 99 -3.38 11.06 -12.20
N LEU A 100 -4.23 11.41 -13.17
CA LEU A 100 -4.73 10.46 -14.15
C LEU A 100 -3.60 9.91 -15.03
N SER A 101 -2.68 10.76 -15.48
CA SER A 101 -1.50 10.35 -16.24
C SER A 101 -0.62 9.40 -15.42
N ARG A 102 -0.36 9.72 -14.16
CA ARG A 102 0.43 8.85 -13.28
C ARG A 102 -0.24 7.51 -13.02
N CYS A 103 -1.55 7.48 -12.80
CA CYS A 103 -2.29 6.22 -12.66
C CYS A 103 -2.19 5.36 -13.92
N LYS A 104 -2.24 5.95 -15.12
CA LYS A 104 -2.01 5.24 -16.40
C LYS A 104 -0.61 4.64 -16.48
N GLU A 105 0.41 5.38 -16.06
CA GLU A 105 1.80 4.90 -16.03
C GLU A 105 1.97 3.73 -15.05
N ILE A 106 1.45 3.88 -13.83
CA ILE A 106 1.46 2.83 -12.80
C ILE A 106 0.77 1.57 -13.32
N LYS A 107 -0.41 1.73 -13.94
CA LYS A 107 -1.13 0.62 -14.57
C LYS A 107 -0.31 -0.06 -15.68
N LYS A 108 0.31 0.73 -16.57
CA LYS A 108 1.16 0.22 -17.67
C LYS A 108 2.38 -0.55 -17.15
N LYS A 109 2.89 -0.22 -15.96
CA LYS A 109 3.98 -0.95 -15.29
C LYS A 109 3.53 -2.29 -14.69
N GLY A 110 2.22 -2.58 -14.68
CA GLY A 110 1.65 -3.86 -14.27
C GLY A 110 1.16 -3.88 -12.81
N TYR A 111 1.04 -2.73 -12.16
CA TYR A 111 0.44 -2.65 -10.83
C TYR A 111 -1.07 -2.84 -10.91
N THR A 112 -1.64 -3.44 -9.87
CA THR A 112 -3.08 -3.47 -9.64
C THR A 112 -3.50 -2.16 -8.98
N LEU A 113 -4.56 -1.53 -9.47
CA LEU A 113 -5.12 -0.30 -8.89
C LEU A 113 -6.46 -0.59 -8.25
N ALA A 114 -6.69 -0.05 -7.05
CA ALA A 114 -7.96 -0.08 -6.34
C ALA A 114 -8.43 1.36 -6.06
N LEU A 115 -9.75 1.57 -6.02
CA LEU A 115 -10.37 2.80 -5.56
C LEU A 115 -11.06 2.56 -4.22
N ASP A 116 -10.75 3.39 -3.23
CA ASP A 116 -11.26 3.28 -1.87
C ASP A 116 -12.62 3.98 -1.70
N ASP A 117 -13.40 3.54 -0.70
CA ASP A 117 -14.69 4.12 -0.26
C ASP A 117 -15.59 4.67 -1.40
N PHE A 118 -15.82 3.85 -2.44
CA PHE A 118 -16.52 4.29 -3.64
C PHE A 118 -18.02 4.50 -3.43
N VAL A 119 -18.49 5.68 -3.83
CA VAL A 119 -19.92 6.02 -3.92
C VAL A 119 -20.27 6.35 -5.37
N LEU A 120 -21.25 5.64 -5.95
CA LEU A 120 -21.64 5.79 -7.35
C LEU A 120 -22.16 7.20 -7.66
N ASN A 121 -23.02 7.72 -6.78
CA ASN A 121 -23.58 9.06 -6.86
C ASN A 121 -22.47 10.08 -6.52
N GLY A 122 -21.86 10.65 -7.55
CA GLY A 122 -20.70 11.54 -7.43
C GLY A 122 -19.47 11.05 -8.20
N ASN A 123 -19.30 9.73 -8.34
CA ASN A 123 -18.16 9.14 -9.05
C ASN A 123 -18.52 8.39 -10.34
N ARG A 124 -19.79 8.42 -10.78
CA ARG A 124 -20.25 7.77 -12.03
C ARG A 124 -19.41 8.14 -13.27
N HIS A 125 -18.84 9.34 -13.31
CA HIS A 125 -17.98 9.81 -14.40
C HIS A 125 -16.51 9.94 -14.00
N ASN A 126 -16.11 9.31 -12.89
CA ASN A 126 -14.73 9.37 -12.41
C ASN A 126 -13.81 8.70 -13.47
N PRO A 127 -12.83 9.43 -14.04
CA PRO A 127 -12.00 8.91 -15.11
C PRO A 127 -11.09 7.75 -14.66
N LEU A 128 -10.87 7.57 -13.34
CA LEU A 128 -10.14 6.42 -12.79
C LEU A 128 -10.87 5.10 -13.02
N LEU A 129 -12.19 5.11 -13.24
CA LEU A 129 -12.97 3.89 -13.50
C LEU A 129 -12.46 3.11 -14.71
N ASN A 130 -11.81 3.77 -15.67
CA ASN A 130 -11.22 3.11 -16.83
C ASN A 130 -9.84 2.47 -16.55
N LEU A 131 -9.26 2.68 -15.36
CA LEU A 131 -7.90 2.27 -15.00
C LEU A 131 -7.87 1.26 -13.86
N VAL A 132 -8.81 1.35 -12.92
CA VAL A 132 -8.84 0.52 -11.71
C VAL A 132 -9.24 -0.92 -12.01
N ASP A 133 -8.71 -1.84 -11.20
CA ASP A 133 -9.04 -3.27 -11.23
C ASP A 133 -10.07 -3.64 -10.15
N ILE A 134 -10.05 -2.89 -9.05
CA ILE A 134 -10.82 -3.18 -7.85
C ILE A 134 -11.51 -1.90 -7.40
N ILE A 135 -12.78 -2.01 -7.00
CA ILE A 135 -13.51 -0.94 -6.34
C ILE A 135 -13.96 -1.44 -4.98
N LYS A 136 -13.60 -0.70 -3.93
CA LYS A 136 -13.98 -0.98 -2.55
C LYS A 136 -15.28 -0.23 -2.23
N VAL A 137 -16.24 -0.94 -1.64
CA VAL A 137 -17.58 -0.41 -1.33
C VAL A 137 -17.86 -0.68 0.14
N ASP A 138 -18.05 0.41 0.89
CA ASP A 138 -18.38 0.37 2.30
C ASP A 138 -19.85 -0.06 2.52
N TYR A 139 -20.06 -1.21 3.19
CA TYR A 139 -21.38 -1.75 3.52
C TYR A 139 -22.16 -0.97 4.58
N ARG A 140 -21.48 -0.10 5.34
CA ARG A 140 -22.09 0.77 6.35
C ARG A 140 -22.48 2.12 5.74
N ALA A 141 -21.76 2.58 4.73
CA ALA A 141 -22.05 3.83 4.03
C ALA A 141 -23.04 3.67 2.86
N THR A 142 -23.35 2.44 2.43
CA THR A 142 -24.22 2.18 1.27
C THR A 142 -25.44 1.33 1.60
N THR A 143 -26.59 1.76 1.07
CA THR A 143 -27.85 1.03 1.12
C THR A 143 -27.84 -0.19 0.18
N ASN A 144 -28.76 -1.13 0.38
CA ASN A 144 -28.89 -2.30 -0.50
C ASN A 144 -29.17 -1.88 -1.96
N ALA A 145 -30.01 -0.86 -2.17
CA ALA A 145 -30.36 -0.37 -3.50
C ALA A 145 -29.14 0.22 -4.24
N GLU A 146 -28.30 0.98 -3.53
CA GLU A 146 -27.05 1.53 -4.08
C GLU A 146 -26.06 0.41 -4.42
N ARG A 147 -25.92 -0.60 -3.55
CA ARG A 147 -25.06 -1.76 -3.82
C ARG A 147 -25.52 -2.54 -5.05
N GLU A 148 -26.82 -2.75 -5.21
CA GLU A 148 -27.40 -3.37 -6.41
C GLU A 148 -27.15 -2.53 -7.67
N GLU A 149 -27.20 -1.20 -7.57
CA GLU A 149 -26.90 -0.30 -8.68
C GLU A 149 -25.41 -0.35 -9.06
N ILE A 150 -24.51 -0.30 -8.08
CA ILE A 150 -23.05 -0.42 -8.30
C ILE A 150 -22.73 -1.74 -9.00
N VAL A 151 -23.27 -2.86 -8.51
CA VAL A 151 -23.09 -4.18 -9.11
C VAL A 151 -23.58 -4.20 -10.55
N ARG A 152 -24.77 -3.66 -10.83
CA ARG A 152 -25.30 -3.58 -12.19
C ARG A 152 -24.42 -2.71 -13.10
N HIS A 153 -23.91 -1.59 -12.59
CA HIS A 153 -23.07 -0.67 -13.35
C HIS A 153 -21.75 -1.32 -13.80
N PHE A 154 -21.15 -2.17 -12.95
CA PHE A 154 -19.87 -2.81 -13.24
C PHE A 154 -19.96 -4.26 -13.75
N LYS A 155 -21.17 -4.80 -13.94
CA LYS A 155 -21.41 -6.21 -14.28
C LYS A 155 -20.64 -6.71 -15.51
N ASP A 156 -20.59 -5.90 -16.56
CA ASP A 156 -19.95 -6.23 -17.84
C ASP A 156 -18.54 -5.65 -17.97
N THR A 157 -17.95 -5.21 -16.86
CA THR A 157 -16.58 -4.69 -16.81
C THR A 157 -15.63 -5.72 -16.22
N SER A 158 -14.32 -5.51 -16.38
CA SER A 158 -13.30 -6.33 -15.73
C SER A 158 -13.10 -5.99 -14.24
N ILE A 159 -13.81 -4.98 -13.73
CA ILE A 159 -13.63 -4.46 -12.37
C ILE A 159 -14.21 -5.44 -11.36
N ARG A 160 -13.43 -5.73 -10.31
CA ARG A 160 -13.86 -6.58 -9.20
C ARG A 160 -14.29 -5.73 -8.03
N LEU A 161 -15.49 -6.00 -7.52
CA LEU A 161 -15.99 -5.30 -6.34
C LEU A 161 -15.51 -5.99 -5.05
N LEU A 162 -15.04 -5.17 -4.10
CA LEU A 162 -14.65 -5.56 -2.75
C LEU A 162 -15.64 -4.96 -1.75
N ALA A 163 -16.27 -5.82 -0.96
CA ALA A 163 -17.21 -5.43 0.10
C ALA A 163 -16.44 -5.17 1.39
N GLU A 164 -16.46 -3.93 1.87
CA GLU A 164 -15.79 -3.53 3.10
C GLU A 164 -16.73 -3.38 4.27
N LYS A 165 -16.15 -3.41 5.48
CA LYS A 165 -16.87 -3.27 6.75
C LYS A 165 -18.05 -4.25 6.85
N THR A 166 -17.84 -5.47 6.36
CA THR A 166 -18.76 -6.60 6.55
C THR A 166 -18.56 -7.21 7.94
N GLU A 167 -19.60 -7.17 8.76
CA GLU A 167 -19.56 -7.49 10.19
C GLU A 167 -20.35 -8.75 10.54
N THR A 168 -21.22 -9.22 9.64
CA THR A 168 -22.02 -10.45 9.82
C THR A 168 -21.85 -11.46 8.68
N ILE A 169 -22.20 -12.72 8.95
CA ILE A 169 -22.20 -13.77 7.92
C ILE A 169 -23.32 -13.54 6.90
N GLU A 170 -24.43 -12.93 7.32
CA GLU A 170 -25.56 -12.54 6.48
C GLU A 170 -25.12 -11.50 5.43
N GLU A 171 -24.40 -10.46 5.85
CA GLU A 171 -23.84 -9.44 4.95
C GLU A 171 -22.86 -10.05 3.94
N PHE A 172 -21.98 -10.95 4.38
CA PHE A 172 -21.09 -11.68 3.48
C PHE A 172 -21.87 -12.50 2.44
N LYS A 173 -22.90 -13.25 2.87
CA LYS A 173 -23.74 -14.05 1.97
C LYS A 173 -24.49 -13.18 0.98
N GLU A 174 -25.03 -12.05 1.44
CA GLU A 174 -25.71 -11.06 0.61
C GLU A 174 -24.75 -10.47 -0.43
N ALA A 175 -23.60 -9.97 0.00
CA ALA A 175 -22.55 -9.43 -0.87
C ALA A 175 -22.11 -10.44 -1.94
N LYS A 176 -21.85 -11.68 -1.52
CA LYS A 176 -21.46 -12.77 -2.41
C LYS A 176 -22.57 -13.12 -3.41
N LYS A 177 -23.84 -13.02 -3.02
CA LYS A 177 -24.99 -13.25 -3.91
C LYS A 177 -25.15 -12.12 -4.92
N LEU A 178 -24.97 -10.87 -4.48
CA LEU A 178 -25.05 -9.69 -5.35
C LEU A 178 -23.99 -9.74 -6.46
N GLY A 179 -22.77 -10.17 -6.16
CA GLY A 179 -21.72 -10.33 -7.18
C GLY A 179 -20.34 -9.87 -6.74
N PHE A 180 -20.16 -9.45 -5.48
CA PHE A 180 -18.88 -9.06 -4.95
C PHE A 180 -17.86 -10.20 -5.06
N SER A 181 -16.62 -9.83 -5.40
CA SER A 181 -15.50 -10.74 -5.62
C SER A 181 -14.65 -10.91 -4.36
N TYR A 182 -14.51 -9.83 -3.60
CA TYR A 182 -13.67 -9.75 -2.41
C TYR A 182 -14.43 -9.21 -1.21
N PHE A 183 -13.95 -9.53 -0.01
CA PHE A 183 -14.61 -9.20 1.25
C PHE A 183 -13.61 -8.86 2.34
N GLN A 184 -13.92 -7.83 3.11
CA GLN A 184 -13.15 -7.37 4.25
C GLN A 184 -14.09 -6.84 5.34
N GLY A 185 -13.74 -7.07 6.60
CA GLY A 185 -14.49 -6.57 7.74
C GLY A 185 -14.30 -7.39 9.01
N TYR A 186 -14.89 -6.92 10.11
CA TYR A 186 -14.69 -7.49 11.43
C TYR A 186 -15.31 -8.87 11.62
N PHE A 187 -16.25 -9.27 10.75
CA PHE A 187 -16.73 -10.64 10.69
C PHE A 187 -15.59 -11.64 10.53
N PHE A 188 -14.61 -11.30 9.67
CA PHE A 188 -13.51 -12.21 9.37
C PHE A 188 -12.35 -12.05 10.34
N SER A 189 -11.89 -10.80 10.52
CA SER A 189 -10.79 -10.47 11.41
C SER A 189 -10.72 -8.96 11.61
N LYS A 190 -10.48 -8.56 12.85
CA LYS A 190 -9.98 -7.21 13.15
C LYS A 190 -8.54 -7.06 12.64
N PRO A 191 -8.05 -5.83 12.41
CA PRO A 191 -6.66 -5.59 12.09
C PRO A 191 -5.73 -6.16 13.16
N ILE A 192 -4.72 -6.94 12.74
CA ILE A 192 -3.75 -7.56 13.64
C ILE A 192 -2.45 -6.75 13.57
N VAL A 193 -2.00 -6.26 14.73
CA VAL A 193 -0.75 -5.48 14.83
C VAL A 193 0.46 -6.42 14.77
N ILE A 194 1.37 -6.14 13.85
CA ILE A 194 2.69 -6.74 13.74
C ILE A 194 3.69 -5.74 14.31
N ALA A 195 4.37 -6.14 15.38
CA ALA A 195 5.45 -5.35 15.98
C ALA A 195 6.82 -5.90 15.56
N ARG A 196 7.72 -5.02 15.10
CA ARG A 196 9.16 -5.32 14.95
C ARG A 196 10.00 -4.17 15.48
N LYS A 197 11.15 -4.50 16.06
CA LYS A 197 12.17 -3.50 16.40
C LYS A 197 12.78 -2.95 15.11
N ASP A 198 12.74 -1.63 14.92
CA ASP A 198 13.58 -0.99 13.90
C ASP A 198 15.05 -1.09 14.31
N ILE A 199 15.93 -1.19 13.32
CA ILE A 199 17.38 -1.13 13.54
C ILE A 199 17.78 0.35 13.49
N PRO A 200 18.22 0.96 14.61
CA PRO A 200 18.56 2.37 14.64
C PRO A 200 19.79 2.66 13.78
N VAL A 201 19.72 3.72 12.97
CA VAL A 201 20.82 4.22 12.14
C VAL A 201 21.52 5.35 12.89
N SER A 202 22.84 5.47 12.75
CA SER A 202 23.60 6.57 13.35
C SER A 202 23.23 7.90 12.69
N ARG A 203 22.67 8.84 13.48
CA ARG A 203 22.32 10.20 12.98
C ARG A 203 23.54 10.94 12.46
N ILE A 204 24.72 10.71 13.04
CA ILE A 204 25.98 11.30 12.59
C ILE A 204 26.35 10.82 11.19
N ASN A 205 26.16 9.52 10.91
CA ASN A 205 26.44 8.97 9.58
C ASN A 205 25.45 9.47 8.54
N TYR A 206 24.19 9.70 8.92
CA TYR A 206 23.22 10.36 8.04
C TYR A 206 23.64 11.78 7.65
N LEU A 207 24.10 12.59 8.61
CA LEU A 207 24.63 13.93 8.33
C LEU A 207 25.88 13.89 7.42
N ARG A 208 26.78 12.93 7.65
CA ARG A 208 27.97 12.74 6.80
C ARG A 208 27.60 12.37 5.36
N ILE A 209 26.58 11.54 5.18
CA ILE A 209 26.07 11.19 3.85
C ILE A 209 25.44 12.42 3.18
N LEU A 210 24.57 13.15 3.88
CA LEU A 210 23.97 14.39 3.35
C LEU A 210 25.03 15.41 2.94
N GLN A 211 26.07 15.58 3.77
CA GLN A 211 27.19 16.47 3.46
C GLN A 211 27.95 16.01 2.20
N GLU A 212 28.15 14.70 2.01
CA GLU A 212 28.83 14.20 0.82
C GLU A 212 27.98 14.32 -0.44
N LEU A 213 26.66 14.10 -0.33
CA LEU A 213 25.69 14.27 -1.42
C LEU A 213 25.49 15.73 -1.83
N ALA A 214 25.74 16.67 -0.93
CA ALA A 214 25.66 18.11 -1.21
C ALA A 214 26.89 18.66 -1.95
N ASN A 215 27.97 17.87 -2.12
CA ASN A 215 29.14 18.29 -2.87
C ASN A 215 28.90 18.19 -4.39
N GLU A 216 29.43 19.15 -5.16
CA GLU A 216 29.36 19.12 -6.64
C GLU A 216 29.99 17.85 -7.24
N HIS A 217 31.00 17.29 -6.57
CA HIS A 217 31.66 16.05 -6.95
C HIS A 217 31.51 14.99 -5.84
N ILE A 218 30.48 14.16 -5.97
CA ILE A 218 30.18 13.08 -5.03
C ILE A 218 31.28 12.02 -5.09
N ARG A 219 31.95 11.74 -3.96
CA ARG A 219 32.93 10.65 -3.87
C ARG A 219 32.28 9.37 -3.36
N ILE A 220 32.00 8.46 -4.28
CA ILE A 220 31.41 7.14 -3.98
C ILE A 220 32.22 6.37 -2.93
N ARG A 221 33.56 6.44 -2.96
CA ARG A 221 34.42 5.79 -1.96
C ARG A 221 34.14 6.25 -0.54
N LYS A 222 33.92 7.56 -0.36
CA LYS A 222 33.64 8.15 0.96
C LYS A 222 32.23 7.80 1.44
N LEU A 223 31.26 7.73 0.54
CA LEU A 223 29.93 7.20 0.87
C LEU A 223 30.01 5.74 1.32
N ARG A 224 30.82 4.91 0.64
CA ARG A 224 31.05 3.52 1.02
C ARG A 224 31.69 3.41 2.41
N GLU A 225 32.73 4.18 2.70
CA GLU A 225 33.35 4.22 4.03
C GLU A 225 32.35 4.58 5.14
N ILE A 226 31.47 5.56 4.89
CA ILE A 226 30.43 5.93 5.85
C ILE A 226 29.42 4.77 6.02
N LEU A 227 29.02 4.10 4.94
CA LEU A 227 28.09 2.96 4.97
C LEU A 227 28.69 1.77 5.73
N GLU A 228 29.95 1.41 5.46
CA GLU A 228 30.68 0.32 6.13
C GLU A 228 30.77 0.53 7.65
N THR A 229 30.80 1.79 8.11
CA THR A 229 30.80 2.10 9.56
C THR A 229 29.42 2.03 10.22
N ASP A 230 28.34 1.86 9.45
CA ASP A 230 26.97 1.76 9.95
C ASP A 230 26.33 0.43 9.51
N PRO A 231 26.46 -0.63 10.32
CA PRO A 231 25.85 -1.92 10.01
C PRO A 231 24.34 -1.83 9.79
N SER A 232 23.65 -0.92 10.47
CA SER A 232 22.21 -0.71 10.34
C SER A 232 21.84 -0.15 8.98
N LEU A 233 22.58 0.87 8.51
CA LEU A 233 22.37 1.46 7.19
C LEU A 233 22.78 0.51 6.07
N THR A 234 23.90 -0.19 6.25
CA THR A 234 24.36 -1.24 5.34
C THR A 234 23.31 -2.34 5.19
N TYR A 235 22.79 -2.87 6.31
CA TYR A 235 21.74 -3.87 6.29
C TYR A 235 20.47 -3.37 5.59
N LYS A 236 20.03 -2.13 5.89
CA LYS A 236 18.85 -1.51 5.25
C LYS A 236 19.05 -1.34 3.74
N LEU A 237 20.24 -0.93 3.30
CA LEU A 237 20.57 -0.78 1.88
C LEU A 237 20.59 -2.14 1.17
N LEU A 238 21.28 -3.14 1.72
CA LEU A 238 21.31 -4.50 1.16
C LEU A 238 19.89 -5.08 1.07
N LYS A 239 19.07 -4.90 2.10
CA LYS A 239 17.68 -5.35 2.09
C LYS A 239 16.82 -4.61 1.08
N TYR A 240 17.06 -3.32 0.87
CA TYR A 240 16.40 -2.56 -0.18
C TYR A 240 16.82 -3.07 -1.57
N ILE A 241 18.12 -3.30 -1.79
CA ILE A 241 18.67 -3.86 -3.04
C ILE A 241 18.12 -5.26 -3.32
N ASN A 242 18.02 -6.10 -2.30
CA ASN A 242 17.48 -7.46 -2.39
C ASN A 242 15.95 -7.52 -2.33
N SER A 243 15.29 -6.37 -2.18
CA SER A 243 13.84 -6.34 -2.27
C SER A 243 13.42 -6.62 -3.72
N SER A 244 12.20 -7.10 -3.87
CA SER A 244 11.59 -7.39 -5.17
C SER A 244 11.48 -6.16 -6.08
N PHE A 245 11.77 -4.96 -5.58
CA PHE A 245 11.96 -3.74 -6.37
C PHE A 245 13.01 -3.91 -7.48
N PHE A 246 14.20 -4.42 -7.16
CA PHE A 246 15.28 -4.56 -8.14
C PHE A 246 15.22 -5.88 -8.93
N SER A 247 14.38 -6.83 -8.50
CA SER A 247 14.17 -8.13 -9.17
C SER A 247 15.48 -8.83 -9.54
N LEU A 248 16.49 -8.74 -8.66
CA LEU A 248 17.80 -9.34 -8.89
C LEU A 248 17.69 -10.86 -8.87
N ARG A 249 18.37 -11.53 -9.80
CA ARG A 249 18.39 -13.00 -9.88
C ARG A 249 19.18 -13.65 -8.74
N TYR A 250 20.02 -12.88 -8.06
CA TYR A 250 20.88 -13.33 -6.98
C TYR A 250 20.83 -12.32 -5.84
N GLU A 251 20.96 -12.81 -4.61
CA GLU A 251 21.04 -11.98 -3.41
C GLU A 251 22.39 -11.23 -3.37
N VAL A 252 22.34 -9.92 -3.22
CA VAL A 252 23.49 -9.05 -2.99
C VAL A 252 23.84 -9.10 -1.51
N THR A 253 25.01 -9.63 -1.18
CA THR A 253 25.43 -9.83 0.22
C THR A 253 26.43 -8.79 0.71
N SER A 254 26.90 -7.88 -0.16
CA SER A 254 27.92 -6.88 0.16
C SER A 254 27.75 -5.58 -0.64
N ILE A 255 28.29 -4.48 -0.10
CA ILE A 255 28.33 -3.13 -0.72
C ILE A 255 29.74 -2.87 -1.27
#